data_AF-A0A1I2ELZ7-F1
#
_entry.id   AF-A0A1I2ELZ7-F1
#
_cell.length_a   1.000
_cell.length_b   1.000
_cell.length_c   1.000
_cell.angle_alpha   90.00
_cell.angle_beta   90.00
_cell.angle_gamma   90.00
#
_symmetry.space_group_name_H-M   'P 1'
#
loop_
_entity.id
_entity.type
_entity.pdbx_description
1 polymer ?
#
loop_
_entity_poly.entity_id
_entity_poly.type
_entity_poly.pdbx_seq_one_letter_code
_entity_poly.pdbx_strand_id
1 'polypeptide(L)'
;GPDSFNASQRRDLMEIVEDRYEAGSTLITSQLPIDAWHDVIGEPTFADAILDRLVHNAYRVELDGQSMRKTKLKTGDESAQNG
;
A
#
# COMPACT_ATOMS: atom_id res chain seq x y z
N GLY A 1 9.48 14.34 -1.07
CA GLY A 1 8.47 13.33 -0.68
C GLY A 1 8.44 12.25 -1.75
N PRO A 2 7.60 11.21 -1.61
CA PRO A 2 7.29 10.33 -2.73
C PRO A 2 6.74 11.14 -3.91
N ASP A 3 6.98 10.67 -5.14
CA ASP A 3 6.44 11.31 -6.33
C ASP A 3 4.92 11.14 -6.35
N SER A 4 4.20 12.25 -6.57
CA SER A 4 2.76 12.20 -6.75
C SER A 4 2.39 11.52 -8.08
N PHE A 5 1.22 10.92 -8.13
CA PHE A 5 0.70 10.31 -9.34
C PHE A 5 0.55 11.33 -10.47
N ASN A 6 0.76 10.88 -11.70
CA ASN A 6 0.35 11.63 -12.87
C ASN A 6 -1.17 11.44 -13.12
N ALA A 7 -1.73 12.19 -14.05
CA ALA A 7 -3.17 12.16 -14.33
C ALA A 7 -3.69 10.80 -14.80
N SER A 8 -2.86 10.00 -15.49
CA SER A 8 -3.26 8.64 -15.89
C SER A 8 -3.33 7.72 -14.68
N GLN A 9 -2.28 7.70 -13.86
CA GLN A 9 -2.20 6.85 -12.68
C GLN A 9 -3.35 7.10 -11.69
N ARG A 10 -3.78 8.37 -11.53
CA ARG A 10 -4.96 8.71 -10.72
C ARG A 10 -6.25 8.11 -11.29
N ARG A 11 -6.46 8.23 -12.60
CA ARG A 11 -7.64 7.69 -13.28
C ARG A 11 -7.65 6.16 -13.21
N ASP A 12 -6.52 5.52 -13.48
CA ASP A 12 -6.39 4.06 -13.44
C ASP A 12 -6.69 3.53 -12.03
N LEU A 13 -6.17 4.19 -10.99
CA LEU A 13 -6.49 3.83 -9.61
C LEU A 13 -7.97 4.06 -9.30
N MET A 14 -8.56 5.18 -9.75
CA MET A 14 -9.97 5.47 -9.55
C MET A 14 -10.87 4.40 -10.18
N GLU A 15 -10.60 4.00 -11.42
CA GLU A 15 -11.35 2.97 -12.15
C GLU A 15 -11.36 1.64 -11.37
N ILE A 16 -10.19 1.20 -10.91
CA ILE A 16 -10.07 -0.02 -10.09
C ILE A 16 -10.86 0.13 -8.79
N VAL A 17 -10.77 1.28 -8.12
CA VAL A 17 -11.45 1.51 -6.85
C VAL A 17 -12.97 1.56 -7.03
N GLU A 18 -13.46 2.17 -8.09
CA GLU A 18 -14.89 2.22 -8.43
C GLU A 18 -15.45 0.83 -8.74
N ASP A 19 -14.77 0.05 -9.58
CA ASP A 19 -15.20 -1.30 -9.94
C ASP A 19 -15.22 -2.26 -8.74
N ARG A 20 -14.37 -2.01 -7.74
CA ARG A 20 -14.27 -2.82 -6.52
C ARG A 20 -15.19 -2.37 -5.40
N TYR A 21 -15.58 -1.10 -5.38
CA TYR A 21 -16.39 -0.53 -4.32
C TYR A 21 -17.73 -1.27 -4.21
N GLU A 22 -18.05 -1.78 -3.02
CA GLU A 22 -19.23 -2.59 -2.72
C GLU A 22 -19.40 -3.90 -3.52
N ALA A 23 -18.49 -4.22 -4.45
CA ALA A 23 -18.49 -5.46 -5.22
C ALA A 23 -17.69 -6.59 -4.55
N GLY A 24 -16.83 -6.27 -3.57
CA GLY A 24 -16.19 -7.25 -2.69
C GLY A 24 -14.96 -6.72 -1.96
N SER A 25 -14.31 -7.57 -1.17
CA SER A 25 -13.13 -7.17 -0.39
C SER A 25 -11.91 -6.83 -1.26
N THR A 26 -11.15 -5.84 -0.84
CA THR A 26 -9.91 -5.40 -1.49
C THR A 26 -8.80 -5.31 -0.44
N LEU A 27 -7.65 -5.95 -0.69
CA LEU A 27 -6.47 -5.88 0.16
C LEU A 27 -5.43 -4.98 -0.50
N ILE A 28 -4.97 -3.97 0.24
CA ILE A 28 -3.91 -3.04 -0.21
C ILE A 28 -2.75 -3.14 0.76
N THR A 29 -1.54 -3.21 0.21
CA THR A 29 -0.30 -3.10 0.97
C THR A 29 0.45 -1.85 0.50
N SER A 30 0.96 -1.07 1.44
CA SER A 30 1.68 0.15 1.14
C SER A 30 2.84 0.32 2.11
N GLN A 31 3.94 0.87 1.60
CA GLN A 31 5.06 1.33 2.43
C GLN A 31 4.82 2.74 2.98
N LEU A 32 3.76 3.41 2.52
CA LEU A 32 3.37 4.74 2.96
C LEU A 32 2.21 4.63 3.96
N PRO A 33 2.27 5.38 5.08
CA PRO A 33 1.11 5.50 5.96
C PRO A 33 -0.05 6.18 5.22
N ILE A 34 -1.29 5.90 5.66
CA ILE A 34 -2.51 6.34 4.98
C ILE A 34 -2.61 7.87 4.89
N ASP A 35 -2.12 8.58 5.90
CA ASP A 35 -2.08 10.05 5.93
C ASP A 35 -1.24 10.66 4.78
N ALA A 36 -0.26 9.93 4.25
CA ALA A 36 0.53 10.35 3.10
C ALA A 36 -0.16 10.08 1.75
N TRP A 37 -1.24 9.29 1.71
CA TRP A 37 -1.85 8.89 0.44
C TRP A 37 -2.53 10.05 -0.27
N HIS A 38 -3.08 11.01 0.48
CA HIS A 38 -3.69 12.20 -0.12
C HIS A 38 -2.67 12.98 -0.96
N ASP A 39 -1.48 13.23 -0.40
CA ASP A 39 -0.37 13.92 -1.08
C ASP A 39 0.19 13.13 -2.28
N VAL A 40 0.25 11.80 -2.16
CA VAL A 40 0.72 10.93 -3.26
C VAL A 40 -0.28 10.91 -4.40
N ILE A 41 -1.58 10.88 -4.10
CA ILE A 41 -2.59 11.03 -5.15
C ILE A 41 -2.46 12.44 -5.74
N GLY A 42 -2.30 13.47 -4.92
CA GLY A 42 -1.84 14.80 -5.34
C GLY A 42 -2.86 15.61 -6.16
N GLU A 43 -4.12 15.18 -6.20
CA GLU A 43 -5.26 16.00 -6.64
C GLU A 43 -6.40 15.78 -5.64
N PRO A 44 -6.91 16.84 -4.97
CA PRO A 44 -7.85 16.70 -3.87
C PRO A 44 -9.11 15.90 -4.21
N THR A 45 -9.69 16.12 -5.39
CA THR A 45 -10.94 15.46 -5.80
C THR A 45 -10.76 13.94 -5.92
N PHE A 46 -9.72 13.50 -6.61
CA PHE A 46 -9.35 12.08 -6.71
C PHE A 46 -8.95 11.52 -5.34
N ALA A 47 -8.18 12.26 -4.56
CA ALA A 47 -7.71 11.81 -3.26
C ALA A 47 -8.88 11.55 -2.31
N ASP A 48 -9.80 12.50 -2.18
CA ASP A 48 -10.99 12.37 -1.34
C ASP A 48 -11.85 11.19 -1.81
N ALA A 49 -12.13 11.11 -3.12
CA ALA A 49 -13.00 10.07 -3.68
C ALA A 49 -12.41 8.64 -3.56
N ILE A 50 -11.10 8.49 -3.74
CA ILE A 50 -10.38 7.22 -3.60
C ILE A 50 -10.31 6.80 -2.13
N LEU A 51 -9.95 7.73 -1.23
CA LEU A 51 -9.84 7.43 0.20
C LEU A 51 -11.20 7.11 0.82
N ASP A 52 -12.26 7.78 0.39
CA ASP A 52 -13.62 7.48 0.83
C ASP A 52 -14.04 6.04 0.47
N ARG A 53 -13.70 5.58 -0.73
CA ARG A 53 -14.04 4.21 -1.16
C ARG A 53 -13.15 3.13 -0.54
N LEU A 54 -11.87 3.42 -0.35
CA LEU A 54 -10.89 2.43 0.12
C LEU A 54 -10.76 2.39 1.64
N VAL A 55 -10.66 3.55 2.29
CA VAL A 55 -10.22 3.66 3.68
C VAL A 55 -11.40 3.75 4.64
N HIS A 56 -12.50 4.37 4.24
CA HIS A 56 -13.64 4.65 5.12
C HIS A 56 -14.20 3.39 5.79
N ASN A 57 -14.16 2.24 5.10
CA ASN A 57 -14.60 0.94 5.61
C ASN A 57 -13.47 -0.09 5.77
N ALA A 58 -12.20 0.35 5.78
CA ALA A 58 -11.05 -0.56 5.84
C ALA A 58 -10.70 -0.98 7.28
N TYR A 59 -10.20 -2.21 7.39
CA TYR A 59 -9.38 -2.61 8.52
C TYR A 59 -7.93 -2.22 8.26
N ARG A 60 -7.38 -1.34 9.11
CA ARG A 60 -5.96 -0.96 9.06
C ARG A 60 -5.14 -1.89 9.94
N VAL A 61 -4.13 -2.51 9.35
CA VAL A 61 -3.12 -3.29 10.07
C VAL A 61 -1.76 -2.66 9.80
N GLU A 62 -1.18 -2.05 10.82
CA GLU A 62 0.18 -1.52 10.74
C GLU A 62 1.18 -2.64 11.00
N LEU A 63 2.14 -2.77 10.09
CA LEU A 63 3.21 -3.76 10.20
C LEU A 63 4.48 -3.05 10.66
N ASP A 64 5.09 -3.60 11.71
CA ASP A 64 6.38 -3.17 12.23
C ASP A 64 7.33 -4.38 12.33
N GLY A 65 8.63 -4.10 12.43
CA GLY A 65 9.68 -5.09 12.61
C GLY A 65 10.71 -5.10 11.49
N GLN A 66 11.70 -5.98 11.65
CA GLN A 66 12.78 -6.11 10.68
C GLN A 66 12.30 -6.80 9.41
N SER A 67 12.90 -6.44 8.28
CA SER A 67 12.63 -7.13 7.01
C SER A 67 12.93 -8.63 7.13
N MET A 68 11.90 -9.44 6.88
CA MET A 68 12.02 -10.91 6.84
C MET A 68 13.04 -11.41 5.79
N ARG A 69 13.40 -10.57 4.80
CA ARG A 69 14.48 -10.87 3.84
C ARG A 69 15.84 -10.98 4.54
N LYS A 70 16.11 -10.13 5.55
CA LYS A 70 17.35 -10.17 6.34
C LYS A 70 17.41 -11.42 7.22
N THR A 71 16.26 -11.86 7.76
CA THR A 71 16.17 -13.08 8.59
C THR A 71 16.54 -14.33 7.79
N LYS A 72 16.05 -14.45 6.54
CA LYS A 72 16.38 -15.59 5.67
C LYS A 72 17.86 -15.67 5.30
N LEU A 73 18.54 -14.53 5.13
CA LEU A 73 19.98 -14.50 4.85
C LEU A 73 20.80 -15.01 6.04
N LYS A 74 20.42 -14.64 7.27
CA LYS A 74 21.10 -15.13 8.49
C LYS A 74 20.93 -16.64 8.70
N THR A 75 19.76 -17.19 8.37
CA THR A 75 19.50 -18.64 8.52
C THR A 75 20.23 -19.50 7.47
N GLY A 76 20.65 -18.92 6.34
CA GLY A 76 21.41 -19.64 5.30
C GLY A 76 22.91 -19.80 5.59
N ASP A 77 23.51 -18.86 6.32
CA ASP A 77 24.96 -18.86 6.58
C ASP A 77 25.37 -19.69 7.82
N GLU A 78 24.48 -19.86 8.81
CA GLU A 78 24.78 -20.64 10.03
C GLU A 78 24.69 -22.17 9.81
N SER A 79 23.99 -22.63 8.77
CA SER A 79 23.95 -24.05 8.38
C SER A 79 25.20 -24.55 7.64
N ALA A 80 26.12 -23.66 7.25
CA ALA A 80 27.30 -24.01 6.44
C ALA A 80 28.61 -24.13 7.26
N GLN A 81 28.59 -23.94 8.58
CA GLN A 81 29.80 -23.95 9.43
C GLN A 81 29.87 -25.10 10.46
N ASN A 82 28.89 -26.03 10.48
CA ASN A 82 28.99 -27.26 11.27
C ASN A 82 29.06 -28.48 10.33
N GLY A 83 30.25 -28.71 9.76
CA GLY A 83 30.62 -29.90 9.00
C GLY A 83 32.08 -30.23 9.23
#